data_AF-A0A7K1BSL5-F1
#
_entry.id   AF-A0A7K1BSL5-F1
#
_cell.length_a   1.000
_cell.length_b   1.000
_cell.length_c   1.000
_cell.angle_alpha   90.00
_cell.angle_beta   90.00
_cell.angle_gamma   90.00
#
_symmetry.space_group_name_H-M   'P 1'
#
loop_
_entity.id
_entity.type
_entity.pdbx_description
1 polymer ?
#
loop_
_entity_poly.entity_id
_entity_poly.type
_entity_poly.pdbx_seq_one_letter_code
_entity_poly.pdbx_strand_id
1 'polypeptide(L)'
;MSRELRTLSVPEGVAGERIDSALTRVLGLSRTSVVRLLEDGDITTNGVAMQKSARVEAGQIIEVLLPEQINAAPIPLTPLDGLRVVFDDEDIIVIDKPVGCAAHPSPGWTGPTVVGALMAAGYSVSTSGPAERQGIVHRLDVGTSGLMIVAKSDRAFSVLKEAFRD
;
A
#
# COMPACT_ATOMS: atom_id res chain seq x y z
N MET A 1 -9.76 9.11 -16.78
CA MET A 1 -9.34 8.00 -15.92
C MET A 1 -10.39 6.89 -16.10
N SER A 2 -9.98 5.64 -16.25
CA SER A 2 -10.87 4.52 -16.61
C SER A 2 -10.63 3.35 -15.67
N ARG A 3 -11.70 2.83 -15.08
CA ARG A 3 -11.66 1.59 -14.30
C ARG A 3 -11.41 0.41 -15.22
N GLU A 4 -10.60 -0.55 -14.78
CA GLU A 4 -10.27 -1.77 -15.52
C GLU A 4 -11.23 -2.90 -15.11
N LEU A 5 -11.89 -3.54 -16.07
CA LEU A 5 -12.65 -4.77 -15.83
C LEU A 5 -11.69 -5.96 -15.93
N ARG A 6 -11.63 -6.78 -14.88
CA ARG A 6 -10.78 -7.97 -14.82
C ARG A 6 -11.63 -9.22 -14.62
N THR A 7 -11.40 -10.24 -15.44
CA THR A 7 -12.04 -11.55 -15.30
C THR A 7 -11.03 -12.53 -14.70
N LEU A 8 -11.43 -13.28 -13.68
CA LEU A 8 -10.60 -14.28 -13.02
C LEU A 8 -11.37 -15.57 -12.76
N SER A 9 -10.66 -16.69 -12.80
CA SER A 9 -11.16 -17.97 -12.31
C SER A 9 -10.65 -18.19 -10.89
N VAL A 10 -11.54 -18.60 -9.99
CA VAL A 10 -11.24 -18.83 -8.58
C VAL A 10 -10.29 -20.02 -8.44
N PRO A 11 -9.07 -19.84 -7.87
CA PRO A 11 -8.15 -20.95 -7.62
C PRO A 11 -8.67 -21.92 -6.57
N GLU A 12 -8.29 -23.20 -6.66
CA GLU A 12 -8.66 -24.22 -5.65
C GLU A 12 -8.23 -23.83 -4.23
N GLY A 13 -7.09 -23.16 -4.08
CA GLY A 13 -6.53 -22.79 -2.77
C GLY A 13 -7.33 -21.76 -1.96
N VAL A 14 -8.39 -21.18 -2.53
CA VAL A 14 -9.34 -20.29 -1.84
C VAL A 14 -10.80 -20.77 -1.97
N ALA A 15 -11.03 -21.95 -2.54
CA ALA A 15 -12.36 -22.51 -2.70
C ALA A 15 -13.04 -22.73 -1.33
N GLY A 16 -14.32 -22.43 -1.26
CA GLY A 16 -15.11 -22.46 -0.02
C GLY A 16 -14.88 -21.27 0.90
N GLU A 17 -13.88 -20.41 0.66
CA GLU A 17 -13.74 -19.16 1.42
C GLU A 17 -14.86 -18.17 1.12
N ARG A 18 -15.07 -17.22 2.02
CA ARG A 18 -15.91 -16.07 1.75
C ARG A 18 -15.27 -15.21 0.66
N ILE A 19 -16.09 -14.63 -0.21
CA ILE A 19 -15.64 -13.85 -1.36
C ILE A 19 -14.72 -12.68 -0.99
N ASP A 20 -14.97 -12.01 0.13
CA ASP A 20 -14.13 -10.91 0.60
C ASP A 20 -12.71 -11.38 0.97
N SER A 21 -12.59 -12.53 1.63
CA SER A 21 -11.29 -13.18 1.95
C SER A 21 -10.59 -13.66 0.68
N ALA A 22 -11.30 -14.41 -0.16
CA ALA A 22 -10.75 -15.00 -1.37
C ALA A 22 -10.18 -13.91 -2.31
N LEU A 23 -10.96 -12.88 -2.60
CA LEU A 23 -10.55 -11.82 -3.53
C LEU A 23 -9.49 -10.88 -2.94
N THR A 24 -9.43 -10.70 -1.61
CA THR A 24 -8.31 -10.00 -0.96
C THR A 24 -7.00 -10.70 -1.30
N ARG A 25 -6.96 -12.04 -1.19
CA ARG A 25 -5.76 -12.84 -1.49
C ARG A 25 -5.44 -12.89 -2.97
N VAL A 26 -6.46 -13.09 -3.82
CA VAL A 26 -6.28 -13.26 -5.27
C VAL A 26 -5.89 -11.94 -5.96
N LEU A 27 -6.47 -10.82 -5.54
CA LEU A 27 -6.24 -9.50 -6.18
C LEU A 27 -5.14 -8.68 -5.50
N GLY A 28 -4.68 -9.08 -4.30
CA GLY A 28 -3.77 -8.27 -3.49
C GLY A 28 -4.36 -6.95 -3.00
N LEU A 29 -5.69 -6.80 -3.08
CA LEU A 29 -6.39 -5.62 -2.60
C LEU A 29 -6.61 -5.70 -1.09
N SER A 30 -6.75 -4.54 -0.43
CA SER A 30 -7.15 -4.53 0.98
C SER A 30 -8.56 -5.10 1.14
N ARG A 31 -8.85 -5.74 2.29
CA ARG A 31 -10.19 -6.26 2.59
C ARG A 31 -11.27 -5.18 2.51
N THR A 32 -10.96 -3.98 3.00
CA THR A 32 -11.87 -2.82 2.94
C THR A 32 -12.18 -2.42 1.49
N SER A 33 -11.18 -2.47 0.60
CA SER A 33 -11.36 -2.22 -0.83
C SER A 33 -12.29 -3.25 -1.47
N VAL A 34 -12.05 -4.54 -1.23
CA VAL A 34 -12.89 -5.63 -1.78
C VAL A 34 -14.33 -5.54 -1.28
N VAL A 35 -14.52 -5.25 0.01
CA VAL A 35 -15.85 -5.06 0.59
C VAL A 35 -16.60 -3.91 -0.09
N ARG A 36 -15.92 -2.80 -0.34
CA ARG A 36 -16.52 -1.66 -1.05
C ARG A 36 -16.93 -2.03 -2.47
N LEU A 37 -16.09 -2.76 -3.21
CA LEU A 37 -16.43 -3.24 -4.56
C LEU A 37 -17.68 -4.14 -4.55
N LEU A 38 -17.83 -5.00 -3.53
CA LEU A 38 -19.04 -5.82 -3.36
C LEU A 38 -20.28 -4.96 -3.07
N GLU A 39 -20.15 -3.96 -2.22
CA GLU A 39 -21.23 -3.02 -1.87
C GLU A 39 -21.64 -2.14 -3.06
N ASP A 40 -20.67 -1.76 -3.90
CA ASP A 40 -20.87 -0.97 -5.12
C ASP A 40 -21.39 -1.81 -6.31
N GLY A 41 -21.49 -3.14 -6.16
CA GLY A 41 -21.96 -4.06 -7.20
C GLY A 41 -20.92 -4.35 -8.31
N ASP A 42 -19.66 -3.99 -8.06
CA ASP A 42 -18.56 -4.08 -9.02
C ASP A 42 -17.93 -5.48 -9.11
N ILE A 43 -18.44 -6.45 -8.35
CA ILE A 43 -18.02 -7.85 -8.39
C ILE A 43 -19.20 -8.70 -8.84
N THR A 44 -19.09 -9.29 -10.03
CA THR A 44 -20.16 -10.07 -10.66
C THR A 44 -19.70 -11.49 -11.00
N THR A 45 -20.66 -12.40 -11.07
CA THR A 45 -20.48 -13.72 -11.67
C THR A 45 -21.62 -13.94 -12.66
N ASN A 46 -21.30 -14.24 -13.92
CA ASN A 46 -22.28 -14.35 -15.00
C ASN A 46 -23.21 -13.12 -15.09
N GLY A 47 -22.66 -11.91 -14.91
CA GLY A 47 -23.41 -10.66 -14.91
C GLY A 47 -24.28 -10.38 -13.67
N VAL A 48 -24.24 -11.23 -12.64
CA VAL A 48 -25.00 -11.02 -11.39
C VAL A 48 -24.07 -10.58 -10.26
N ALA A 49 -24.41 -9.48 -9.58
CA ALA A 49 -23.63 -8.95 -8.47
C ALA A 49 -23.56 -9.94 -7.30
N MET A 50 -22.36 -10.12 -6.76
CA MET A 50 -22.10 -11.05 -5.67
C MET A 50 -22.30 -10.39 -4.29
N GLN A 51 -22.87 -11.15 -3.36
CA GLN A 51 -23.10 -10.69 -2.00
C GLN A 51 -21.85 -10.86 -1.13
N LYS A 52 -21.67 -9.98 -0.13
CA LYS A 52 -20.53 -10.01 0.80
C LYS A 52 -20.36 -11.33 1.57
N SER A 53 -21.46 -12.05 1.80
CA SER A 53 -21.48 -13.35 2.47
C SER A 53 -21.29 -14.55 1.54
N ALA A 54 -21.23 -14.33 0.22
CA ALA A 54 -21.06 -15.40 -0.75
C ALA A 54 -19.76 -16.16 -0.49
N ARG A 55 -19.78 -17.46 -0.77
CA ARG A 55 -18.59 -18.31 -0.81
C ARG A 55 -18.25 -18.62 -2.26
N VAL A 56 -16.96 -18.72 -2.54
CA VAL A 56 -16.46 -18.96 -3.90
C VAL A 56 -16.22 -20.45 -4.15
N GLU A 57 -16.42 -20.89 -5.38
CA GLU A 57 -16.16 -22.28 -5.79
C GLU A 57 -14.92 -22.34 -6.68
N ALA A 58 -14.17 -23.45 -6.62
CA ALA A 58 -13.03 -23.65 -7.51
C ALA A 58 -13.48 -23.58 -8.98
N GLY A 59 -12.73 -22.85 -9.80
CA GLY A 59 -13.05 -22.65 -11.21
C GLY A 59 -14.12 -21.60 -11.48
N GLN A 60 -14.83 -21.10 -10.46
CA GLN A 60 -15.86 -20.07 -10.62
C GLN A 60 -15.29 -18.84 -11.32
N ILE A 61 -15.97 -18.35 -12.36
CA ILE A 61 -15.59 -17.14 -13.07
C ILE A 61 -16.20 -15.92 -12.38
N ILE A 62 -15.35 -14.97 -12.00
CA ILE A 62 -15.71 -13.72 -11.36
C ILE A 62 -15.16 -12.57 -12.21
N GLU A 63 -16.00 -11.58 -12.45
CA GLU A 63 -15.64 -10.31 -13.08
C GLU A 63 -15.57 -9.25 -11.99
N VAL A 64 -14.50 -8.47 -12.00
CA VAL A 64 -14.25 -7.42 -11.00
C VAL A 64 -13.94 -6.14 -11.75
N LEU A 65 -14.79 -5.13 -11.60
CA LEU A 65 -14.47 -3.77 -12.03
C LEU A 65 -13.54 -3.17 -10.98
N LEU A 66 -12.23 -3.20 -11.25
CA LEU A 66 -11.22 -2.73 -10.31
C LEU A 66 -11.47 -1.27 -9.93
N PRO A 67 -11.12 -0.88 -8.68
CA PRO A 67 -11.22 0.51 -8.29
C PRO A 67 -10.38 1.34 -9.24
N GLU A 68 -10.83 2.57 -9.49
CA GLU A 68 -10.04 3.50 -10.28
C GLU A 68 -8.67 3.62 -9.63
N GLN A 69 -7.61 3.39 -10.41
CA GLN A 69 -6.27 3.72 -9.96
C GLN A 69 -6.28 5.24 -9.75
N ILE A 70 -6.44 5.66 -8.50
CA ILE A 70 -6.13 7.01 -8.12
C ILE A 70 -4.64 7.11 -8.43
N ASN A 71 -4.31 7.78 -9.53
CA ASN A 71 -2.98 8.30 -9.75
C ASN A 71 -2.75 9.25 -8.57
N ALA A 72 -2.23 8.72 -7.47
CA ALA A 72 -1.81 9.54 -6.35
C ALA A 72 -0.87 10.57 -6.95
N ALA A 73 -1.10 11.85 -6.63
CA ALA A 73 -0.17 12.88 -7.04
C ALA A 73 1.24 12.40 -6.63
N PRO A 74 2.23 12.50 -7.53
CA PRO A 74 3.58 12.03 -7.22
C PRO A 74 4.03 12.65 -5.90
N ILE A 75 4.68 11.84 -5.06
CA ILE A 75 5.18 12.30 -3.77
C ILE A 75 6.08 13.51 -4.03
N PRO A 76 5.79 14.69 -3.45
CA PRO A 76 6.61 15.87 -3.67
C PRO A 76 8.04 15.61 -3.23
N LEU A 77 9.00 15.96 -4.10
CA LEU A 77 10.42 15.94 -3.75
C LEU A 77 10.68 17.10 -2.78
N THR A 78 11.10 16.77 -1.57
CA THR A 78 11.34 17.75 -0.50
C THR A 78 12.74 17.57 0.04
N PRO A 79 13.80 18.08 -0.63
CA PRO A 79 15.14 18.10 -0.07
C PRO A 79 15.12 18.64 1.36
N LEU A 80 15.84 17.98 2.25
CA LEU A 80 15.81 18.27 3.67
C LEU A 80 17.22 18.31 4.25
N ASP A 81 17.62 19.50 4.67
CA ASP A 81 18.87 19.68 5.40
C ASP A 81 18.81 18.96 6.75
N GLY A 82 19.91 18.32 7.13
CA GLY A 82 20.02 17.59 8.41
C GLY A 82 19.44 16.18 8.40
N LEU A 83 18.84 15.72 7.30
CA LEU A 83 18.53 14.30 7.13
C LEU A 83 19.82 13.52 6.89
N ARG A 84 20.19 12.63 7.82
CA ARG A 84 21.42 11.83 7.71
C ARG A 84 21.08 10.37 7.44
N VAL A 85 21.76 9.78 6.47
CA VAL A 85 21.72 8.32 6.27
C VAL A 85 22.72 7.66 7.21
N VAL A 86 22.22 6.72 8.02
CA VAL A 86 23.00 5.95 9.01
C VAL A 86 23.39 4.59 8.44
N PHE A 87 22.51 4.00 7.64
CA PHE A 87 22.73 2.71 6.98
C PHE A 87 21.93 2.67 5.67
N ASP A 88 22.49 2.06 4.63
CA ASP A 88 21.85 1.89 3.32
C ASP A 88 22.32 0.59 2.66
N ASP A 89 21.37 -0.27 2.29
CA ASP A 89 21.62 -1.47 1.49
C ASP A 89 20.55 -1.65 0.40
N GLU A 90 20.40 -2.84 -0.18
CA GLU A 90 19.40 -3.10 -1.23
C GLU A 90 17.95 -3.14 -0.70
N ASP A 91 17.77 -3.52 0.56
CA ASP A 91 16.47 -3.83 1.16
C ASP A 91 15.94 -2.70 2.05
N ILE A 92 16.82 -2.00 2.77
CA ILE A 92 16.45 -0.99 3.76
C ILE A 92 17.38 0.23 3.72
N ILE A 93 16.85 1.34 4.21
CA ILE A 93 17.62 2.54 4.57
C ILE A 93 17.25 2.96 5.98
N VAL A 94 18.25 3.25 6.80
CA VAL A 94 18.09 3.82 8.14
C VAL A 94 18.57 5.25 8.11
N ILE A 95 17.69 6.15 8.49
CA ILE A 95 17.96 7.58 8.59
C ILE A 95 17.98 8.03 10.04
N ASP A 96 18.71 9.09 10.33
CA ASP A 96 18.50 9.93 11.50
C ASP A 96 17.62 11.11 11.07
N LYS A 97 16.34 11.06 11.45
CA LYS A 97 15.32 12.03 11.06
C LYS A 97 15.45 13.29 11.91
N PRO A 98 15.54 14.50 11.33
CA PRO A 98 15.47 15.73 12.10
C PRO A 98 14.03 16.03 12.54
N VAL A 99 13.88 16.97 13.49
CA VAL A 99 12.58 17.58 13.79
C VAL A 99 12.11 18.47 12.62
N GLY A 100 10.80 18.73 12.55
CA GLY A 100 10.22 19.57 11.49
C GLY A 100 9.96 18.83 10.17
N CYS A 101 10.10 17.51 10.14
CA CYS A 101 9.83 16.66 9.00
C CYS A 101 8.86 15.53 9.36
N ALA A 102 7.82 15.37 8.54
CA ALA A 102 6.88 14.26 8.66
C ALA A 102 7.45 12.98 8.03
N ALA A 103 7.01 11.81 8.50
CA ALA A 103 7.37 10.54 7.85
C ALA A 103 6.94 10.50 6.38
N HIS A 104 5.72 10.94 6.09
CA HIS A 104 5.09 10.80 4.78
C HIS A 104 4.01 11.87 4.58
N PRO A 105 3.54 12.13 3.33
CA PRO A 105 2.46 13.06 3.08
C PRO A 105 1.19 12.73 3.89
N SER A 106 0.59 13.76 4.50
CA SER A 106 -0.67 13.64 5.25
C SER A 106 -1.54 14.88 5.02
N PRO A 107 -2.88 14.76 5.11
CA PRO A 107 -3.78 15.91 5.01
C PRO A 107 -3.36 17.06 5.95
N GLY A 108 -3.27 18.28 5.42
CA GLY A 108 -2.89 19.48 6.18
C GLY A 108 -1.39 19.70 6.39
N TRP A 109 -0.52 18.77 5.97
CA TRP A 109 0.93 18.96 5.99
C TRP A 109 1.45 19.45 4.65
N THR A 110 2.19 20.56 4.65
CA THR A 110 2.82 21.15 3.45
C THR A 110 4.35 21.21 3.55
N GLY A 111 4.93 20.69 4.62
CA GLY A 111 6.37 20.70 4.88
C GLY A 111 7.11 19.48 4.28
N PRO A 112 8.40 19.31 4.61
CA PRO A 112 9.19 18.20 4.10
C PRO A 112 8.72 16.85 4.65
N THR A 113 8.89 15.81 3.86
CA THR A 113 8.62 14.42 4.26
C THR A 113 9.86 13.56 4.10
N VAL A 114 10.01 12.50 4.92
CA VAL A 114 11.12 11.56 4.80
C VAL A 114 11.12 10.91 3.41
N VAL A 115 9.97 10.44 2.95
CA VAL A 115 9.86 9.83 1.61
C VAL A 115 10.28 10.83 0.52
N GLY A 116 9.75 12.05 0.56
CA GLY A 116 10.10 13.10 -0.41
C GLY A 116 11.56 13.51 -0.36
N ALA A 117 12.19 13.52 0.82
CA ALA A 117 13.59 13.85 0.99
C ALA A 117 14.53 12.74 0.50
N LEU A 118 14.22 11.48 0.79
CA LEU A 118 14.97 10.33 0.30
C LEU A 118 14.93 10.24 -1.23
N MET A 119 13.74 10.41 -1.83
CA MET A 119 13.58 10.45 -3.28
C MET A 119 14.33 11.63 -3.90
N ALA A 120 14.31 12.81 -3.26
CA ALA A 120 15.04 13.98 -3.75
C ALA A 120 16.56 13.79 -3.71
N ALA A 121 17.06 13.01 -2.74
CA ALA A 121 18.46 12.64 -2.61
C ALA A 121 18.88 11.44 -3.50
N GLY A 122 17.95 10.88 -4.28
CA GLY A 122 18.23 9.80 -5.23
C GLY A 122 18.16 8.37 -4.65
N TYR A 123 17.64 8.20 -3.43
CA TYR A 123 17.42 6.87 -2.86
C TYR A 123 16.14 6.25 -3.39
N SER A 124 16.18 4.95 -3.64
CA SER A 124 14.97 4.17 -3.91
C SER A 124 14.20 3.93 -2.62
N VAL A 125 12.86 3.91 -2.73
CA VAL A 125 11.93 3.48 -1.68
C VAL A 125 10.98 2.45 -2.29
N SER A 126 10.56 1.46 -1.51
CA SER A 126 9.58 0.49 -1.98
C SER A 126 8.27 1.19 -2.33
N THR A 127 7.65 0.81 -3.44
CA THR A 127 6.33 1.31 -3.84
C THR A 127 5.19 0.57 -3.15
N SER A 128 5.50 -0.42 -2.31
CA SER A 128 4.52 -1.14 -1.49
C SER A 128 3.92 -0.25 -0.40
N GLY A 129 2.67 -0.56 -0.06
CA GLY A 129 1.87 0.18 0.93
C GLY A 129 0.91 1.19 0.28
N PRO A 130 0.21 1.99 1.11
CA PRO A 130 -0.58 3.12 0.61
C PRO A 130 0.30 4.07 -0.20
N ALA A 131 -0.25 4.67 -1.25
CA ALA A 131 0.51 5.50 -2.19
C ALA A 131 1.20 6.70 -1.50
N GLU A 132 0.63 7.20 -0.41
CA GLU A 132 1.21 8.27 0.39
C GLU A 132 2.23 7.79 1.43
N ARG A 133 2.45 6.48 1.60
CA ARG A 133 3.33 5.89 2.64
C ARG A 133 4.34 4.88 2.06
N GLN A 134 4.75 5.09 0.81
CA GLN A 134 5.68 4.21 0.10
C GLN A 134 6.93 3.89 0.93
N GLY A 135 7.15 2.61 1.21
CA GLY A 135 8.29 2.11 1.99
C GLY A 135 8.25 2.40 3.49
N ILE A 136 7.25 3.15 3.97
CA ILE A 136 7.12 3.55 5.38
C ILE A 136 6.45 2.44 6.18
N VAL A 137 7.18 1.90 7.15
CA VAL A 137 6.75 0.77 7.99
C VAL A 137 6.44 1.18 9.43
N HIS A 138 6.95 2.34 9.86
CA HIS A 138 6.64 3.00 11.13
C HIS A 138 6.78 4.53 10.97
N ARG A 139 6.42 5.32 12.00
CA ARG A 139 6.54 6.78 11.94
C ARG A 139 7.09 7.37 13.23
N LEU A 140 7.82 8.46 13.07
CA LEU A 140 8.11 9.43 14.11
C LEU A 140 7.29 10.69 13.83
N ASP A 141 6.80 11.33 14.89
CA ASP A 141 6.05 12.58 14.76
C ASP A 141 6.94 13.73 14.25
N VAL A 142 6.30 14.79 13.74
CA VAL A 142 7.00 15.96 13.19
C VAL A 142 7.98 16.57 14.20
N GLY A 143 7.58 16.65 15.48
CA GLY A 143 8.41 17.18 16.56
C GLY A 143 9.44 16.20 17.12
N THR A 144 9.52 14.98 16.60
CA THR A 144 10.39 13.92 17.10
C THR A 144 11.55 13.69 16.15
N SER A 145 12.78 13.71 16.66
CA SER A 145 13.97 13.29 15.92
C SER A 145 14.39 11.86 16.29
N GLY A 146 15.23 11.26 15.47
CA GLY A 146 15.88 9.98 15.77
C GLY A 146 15.84 8.98 14.63
N LEU A 147 16.26 7.75 14.93
CA LEU A 147 16.41 6.71 13.94
C LEU A 147 15.06 6.26 13.38
N MET A 148 14.98 6.21 12.06
CA MET A 148 13.82 5.70 11.33
C MET A 148 14.27 4.79 10.20
N ILE A 149 13.53 3.70 10.00
CA ILE A 149 13.81 2.67 9.00
C ILE A 149 12.78 2.82 7.88
N VAL A 150 13.22 2.80 6.64
CA VAL A 150 12.39 2.83 5.43
C VAL A 150 12.76 1.63 4.56
N ALA A 151 11.75 0.93 4.04
CA ALA A 151 11.95 -0.20 3.15
C ALA A 151 12.25 0.27 1.72
N LYS A 152 13.28 -0.30 1.11
CA LYS A 152 13.66 -0.09 -0.30
C LYS A 152 13.14 -1.21 -1.21
N SER A 153 12.91 -2.40 -0.67
CA SER A 153 12.33 -3.55 -1.38
C SER A 153 10.96 -3.97 -0.83
N ASP A 154 10.13 -4.60 -1.68
CA ASP A 154 8.81 -5.10 -1.28
C ASP A 154 8.89 -6.26 -0.27
N ARG A 155 9.98 -7.04 -0.35
CA ARG A 155 10.31 -8.08 0.62
C ARG A 155 10.55 -7.47 2.00
N ALA A 156 11.42 -6.47 2.07
CA ALA A 156 11.72 -5.77 3.32
C ALA A 156 10.48 -5.07 3.89
N PHE A 157 9.67 -4.43 3.03
CA PHE A 157 8.43 -3.80 3.45
C PHE A 157 7.50 -4.79 4.14
N SER A 158 7.30 -5.98 3.56
CA SER A 158 6.41 -7.00 4.11
C SER A 158 6.91 -7.53 5.46
N VAL A 159 8.21 -7.80 5.60
CA VAL A 159 8.82 -8.29 6.85
C VAL A 159 8.78 -7.22 7.94
N LEU A 160 9.18 -5.99 7.62
CA LEU A 160 9.23 -4.89 8.58
C LEU A 160 7.84 -4.45 9.02
N LYS A 161 6.86 -4.43 8.11
CA LYS A 161 5.47 -4.10 8.47
C LYS A 161 4.90 -5.08 9.50
N GLU A 162 5.32 -6.34 9.46
CA GLU A 162 4.97 -7.30 10.50
C GLU A 162 5.72 -7.01 11.81
N ALA A 163 7.02 -6.72 11.73
CA ALA A 163 7.85 -6.42 12.90
C ALA A 163 7.40 -5.16 13.68
N PHE A 164 6.78 -4.19 13.01
CA PHE A 164 6.25 -2.95 13.60
C PHE A 164 4.72 -3.00 13.89
N ARG A 165 4.11 -4.20 13.88
CA ARG A 165 2.67 -4.36 14.10
C ARG A 165 2.24 -4.25 15.57
N ASP A 166 3.18 -4.45 16.51
CA ASP A 166 3.01 -4.39 17.97
C ASP A 166 4.00 -3.42 18.64
#